data_AF-A0A944TYA5-F1
#
_entry.id   AF-A0A944TYA5-F1
#
_cell.length_a   1.000
_cell.length_b   1.000
_cell.length_c   1.000
_cell.angle_alpha   90.00
_cell.angle_beta   90.00
_cell.angle_gamma   90.00
#
_symmetry.space_group_name_H-M   'P 1'
#
loop_
_entity.id
_entity.type
_entity.pdbx_description
1 polymer ?
#
loop_
_entity_poly.entity_id
_entity_poly.type
_entity_poly.pdbx_seq_one_letter_code
_entity_poly.pdbx_strand_id
1 'polypeptide(L)'
;MIFSEHKKQGAKIGRAIKKTLLKGIAACPTNKKNKLLTAAINDPYVKGFVIYMSAMSIDMVFEGALWKKKKRIEFLIECWQELGIPMNSIHEFLRVIGDPIKEGIWDEGGQYSKGKNDAALVLTSAYGILNREALQTDIIVKAQKRANDVIGNNPEVYSNSSKAATLSAAVCEITIEKHMKNHFTDL
;
A
#
# COMPACT_ATOMS: atom_id res chain seq x y z
N MET A 1 -22.73 5.59 -20.91
CA MET A 1 -22.22 4.67 -19.88
C MET A 1 -21.64 5.51 -18.74
N ILE A 2 -22.39 5.67 -17.64
CA ILE A 2 -21.94 6.47 -16.49
C ILE A 2 -20.97 5.61 -15.69
N PHE A 3 -19.67 5.78 -15.90
CA PHE A 3 -18.66 5.13 -15.05
C PHE A 3 -18.72 5.78 -13.67
N SER A 4 -18.97 4.98 -12.64
CA SER A 4 -19.05 5.47 -11.27
C SER A 4 -17.67 5.87 -10.75
N GLU A 5 -17.52 7.12 -10.32
CA GLU A 5 -16.22 7.73 -9.96
C GLU A 5 -15.42 6.92 -8.93
N HIS A 6 -16.07 6.36 -7.91
CA HIS A 6 -15.39 5.56 -6.89
C HIS A 6 -14.73 4.29 -7.42
N LYS A 7 -15.25 3.71 -8.50
CA LYS A 7 -14.61 2.56 -9.16
C LYS A 7 -13.31 2.97 -9.84
N LYS A 8 -13.31 4.13 -10.53
CA LYS A 8 -12.09 4.69 -11.13
C LYS A 8 -11.04 5.04 -10.06
N GLN A 9 -11.49 5.59 -8.94
CA GLN A 9 -10.65 5.89 -7.79
C GLN A 9 -10.04 4.61 -7.18
N GLY A 10 -10.85 3.56 -7.02
CA GLY A 10 -10.39 2.24 -6.59
C GLY A 10 -9.31 1.69 -7.51
N ALA A 11 -9.57 1.68 -8.82
CA ALA A 11 -8.61 1.23 -9.82
C ALA A 11 -7.31 2.08 -9.82
N LYS A 12 -7.41 3.40 -9.60
CA LYS A 12 -6.24 4.28 -9.48
C LYS A 12 -5.35 3.89 -8.29
N ILE A 13 -5.95 3.62 -7.13
CA ILE A 13 -5.20 3.14 -5.96
C ILE A 13 -4.59 1.76 -6.24
N GLY A 14 -5.35 0.84 -6.84
CA GLY A 14 -4.86 -0.49 -7.21
C GLY A 14 -3.61 -0.44 -8.08
N ARG A 15 -3.61 0.41 -9.12
CA ARG A 15 -2.43 0.63 -9.98
C ARG A 15 -1.25 1.22 -9.24
N ALA A 16 -1.48 2.15 -8.30
CA ALA A 16 -0.41 2.74 -7.48
C ALA A 16 0.23 1.70 -6.54
N ILE A 17 -0.58 0.88 -5.88
CA ILE A 17 -0.09 -0.22 -5.04
C ILE A 17 0.69 -1.22 -5.88
N LYS A 18 0.14 -1.65 -7.03
CA LYS A 18 0.83 -2.56 -7.96
C LYS A 18 2.19 -2.03 -8.40
N LYS A 19 2.28 -0.74 -8.76
CA LYS A 19 3.56 -0.09 -9.12
C LYS A 19 4.57 -0.16 -7.98
N THR A 20 4.12 0.08 -6.75
CA THR A 20 4.98 0.00 -5.55
C THR A 20 5.48 -1.41 -5.31
N LEU A 21 4.59 -2.41 -5.38
CA LEU A 21 4.98 -3.83 -5.26
C LEU A 21 5.98 -4.23 -6.33
N LEU A 22 5.77 -3.81 -7.58
CA LEU A 22 6.70 -4.08 -8.69
C LEU A 22 8.07 -3.41 -8.48
N LYS A 23 8.13 -2.21 -7.89
CA LYS A 23 9.41 -1.59 -7.49
C LYS A 23 10.11 -2.41 -6.42
N GLY A 24 9.39 -2.87 -5.40
CA GLY A 24 9.94 -3.76 -4.37
C GLY A 24 10.49 -5.05 -4.96
N ILE A 25 9.72 -5.69 -5.83
CA ILE A 25 10.11 -6.91 -6.57
C ILE A 25 11.35 -6.66 -7.43
N ALA A 26 11.41 -5.52 -8.14
CA ALA A 26 12.56 -5.18 -8.96
C ALA A 26 13.85 -5.05 -8.14
N ALA A 27 13.72 -4.65 -6.87
CA ALA A 27 14.81 -4.52 -5.92
C ALA A 27 15.20 -5.84 -5.22
N CYS A 28 14.47 -6.93 -5.43
CA CYS A 28 14.83 -8.25 -4.91
C CYS A 28 16.01 -8.86 -5.69
N PRO A 29 16.91 -9.59 -5.01
CA PRO A 29 18.07 -10.23 -5.64
C PRO A 29 17.74 -11.56 -6.37
N THR A 30 16.46 -11.91 -6.54
CA THR A 30 16.04 -13.15 -7.23
C THR A 30 15.86 -12.96 -8.74
N ASN A 31 16.13 -14.04 -9.48
CA ASN A 31 15.94 -14.18 -10.92
C ASN A 31 14.50 -14.59 -11.33
N LYS A 32 13.61 -14.94 -10.39
CA LYS A 32 12.23 -15.39 -10.68
C LYS A 32 11.17 -14.30 -10.56
N LYS A 33 11.45 -13.12 -11.13
CA LYS A 33 10.60 -11.91 -11.01
C LYS A 33 9.13 -12.11 -11.42
N ASN A 34 8.86 -12.98 -12.39
CA ASN A 34 7.51 -13.23 -12.91
C ASN A 34 6.58 -13.98 -11.93
N LYS A 35 7.13 -14.71 -10.95
CA LYS A 35 6.34 -15.45 -9.94
C LYS A 35 6.14 -14.66 -8.64
N LEU A 36 6.87 -13.55 -8.47
CA LEU A 36 6.94 -12.82 -7.21
C LEU A 36 5.70 -11.99 -6.92
N LEU A 37 4.98 -11.48 -7.92
CA LEU A 37 3.79 -10.68 -7.65
C LEU A 37 2.68 -11.53 -7.02
N THR A 38 2.44 -12.73 -7.57
CA THR A 38 1.46 -13.67 -7.02
C THR A 38 1.89 -14.19 -5.64
N ALA A 39 3.17 -14.50 -5.45
CA ALA A 39 3.71 -14.91 -4.15
C ALA A 39 3.56 -13.79 -3.11
N ALA A 40 3.89 -12.55 -3.49
CA ALA A 40 3.77 -11.39 -2.64
C ALA A 40 2.32 -11.11 -2.23
N ILE A 41 1.35 -11.21 -3.13
CA ILE A 41 -0.06 -11.00 -2.77
C ILE A 41 -0.53 -11.98 -1.68
N ASN A 42 0.03 -13.19 -1.62
CA ASN A 42 -0.29 -14.19 -0.61
C ASN A 42 0.52 -14.07 0.68
N ASP A 43 1.61 -13.30 0.69
CA ASP A 43 2.39 -13.03 1.89
C ASP A 43 1.55 -12.24 2.91
N PRO A 44 1.50 -12.67 4.19
CA PRO A 44 0.65 -12.04 5.20
C PRO A 44 0.90 -10.54 5.37
N TYR A 45 2.17 -10.11 5.31
CA TYR A 45 2.51 -8.69 5.42
C TYR A 45 2.01 -7.88 4.23
N VAL A 46 2.27 -8.34 3.00
CA VAL A 46 1.80 -7.65 1.79
C VAL A 46 0.27 -7.65 1.74
N LYS A 47 -0.38 -8.74 2.17
CA LYS A 47 -1.84 -8.81 2.30
C LYS A 47 -2.36 -7.73 3.24
N GLY A 48 -1.78 -7.61 4.43
CA GLY A 48 -2.13 -6.56 5.41
C GLY A 48 -1.91 -5.16 4.85
N PHE A 49 -0.78 -4.93 4.19
CA PHE A 49 -0.46 -3.66 3.56
C PHE A 49 -1.46 -3.27 2.46
N VAL A 50 -1.72 -4.16 1.51
CA VAL A 50 -2.64 -3.93 0.37
C VAL A 50 -4.05 -3.64 0.86
N ILE A 51 -4.55 -4.46 1.78
CA ILE A 51 -5.90 -4.33 2.34
C ILE A 51 -6.03 -2.99 3.06
N TYR A 52 -5.10 -2.65 3.94
CA TYR A 52 -5.23 -1.46 4.77
C TYR A 52 -4.98 -0.17 3.97
N MET A 53 -4.00 -0.16 3.07
CA MET A 53 -3.79 0.94 2.12
C MET A 53 -5.06 1.22 1.33
N SER A 54 -5.71 0.17 0.80
CA SER A 54 -6.91 0.33 -0.01
C SER A 54 -8.12 0.81 0.80
N ALA A 55 -8.36 0.25 2.00
CA ALA A 55 -9.45 0.63 2.87
C ALA A 55 -9.29 2.06 3.40
N MET A 56 -8.12 2.41 3.96
CA MET A 56 -7.89 3.75 4.52
C MET A 56 -7.87 4.83 3.44
N SER A 57 -7.48 4.52 2.21
CA SER A 57 -7.53 5.49 1.10
C SER A 57 -8.95 5.99 0.84
N ILE A 58 -9.98 5.17 1.11
CA ILE A 58 -11.38 5.62 1.00
C ILE A 58 -11.60 6.82 1.91
N ASP A 59 -11.25 6.69 3.19
CA ASP A 59 -11.55 7.68 4.20
C ASP A 59 -10.60 8.89 4.15
N MET A 60 -9.29 8.64 4.00
CA MET A 60 -8.29 9.70 4.03
C MET A 60 -8.19 10.42 2.69
N VAL A 61 -8.11 9.70 1.57
CA VAL A 61 -7.78 10.28 0.25
C VAL A 61 -9.03 10.75 -0.50
N PHE A 62 -10.14 10.03 -0.37
CA PHE A 62 -11.37 10.33 -1.11
C PHE A 62 -12.52 10.81 -0.22
N GLU A 63 -12.22 11.13 1.05
CA GLU A 63 -13.19 11.63 2.04
C GLU A 63 -14.46 10.76 2.11
N GLY A 64 -14.27 9.46 1.92
CA GLY A 64 -15.31 8.47 1.76
C GLY A 64 -15.96 8.01 3.06
N ALA A 65 -15.73 8.72 4.16
CA ALA A 65 -16.25 8.42 5.50
C ALA A 65 -17.77 8.13 5.48
N LEU A 66 -18.53 8.89 4.69
CA LEU A 66 -19.99 8.78 4.59
C LEU A 66 -20.47 7.92 3.40
N TRP A 67 -19.57 7.28 2.66
CA TRP A 67 -19.97 6.43 1.56
C TRP A 67 -20.75 5.21 2.04
N LYS A 68 -21.86 4.91 1.35
CA LYS A 68 -22.62 3.67 1.56
C LYS A 68 -21.72 2.45 1.41
N LYS A 69 -21.99 1.40 2.19
CA LYS A 69 -21.25 0.13 2.19
C LYS A 69 -21.00 -0.42 0.78
N LYS A 70 -22.03 -0.43 -0.08
CA LYS A 70 -21.91 -0.89 -1.49
C LYS A 70 -20.82 -0.13 -2.26
N LYS A 71 -20.77 1.19 -2.13
CA LYS A 71 -19.81 2.05 -2.82
C LYS A 71 -18.38 1.77 -2.36
N ARG A 72 -18.19 1.56 -1.06
CA ARG A 72 -16.90 1.16 -0.47
C ARG A 72 -16.43 -0.20 -0.98
N ILE A 73 -17.32 -1.19 -1.02
CA ILE A 73 -17.01 -2.53 -1.54
C ILE A 73 -16.63 -2.47 -3.02
N GLU A 74 -17.39 -1.74 -3.83
CA GLU A 74 -17.08 -1.56 -5.25
C GLU A 74 -15.72 -0.89 -5.47
N PHE A 75 -15.35 0.10 -4.65
CA PHE A 75 -14.00 0.68 -4.67
C PHE A 75 -12.92 -0.38 -4.40
N LEU A 76 -13.09 -1.19 -3.36
CA LEU A 76 -12.10 -2.20 -2.95
C LEU A 76 -11.94 -3.30 -4.00
N ILE A 77 -13.05 -3.76 -4.59
CA ILE A 77 -13.04 -4.75 -5.66
C ILE A 77 -12.20 -4.26 -6.84
N GLU A 78 -12.47 -3.05 -7.34
CA GLU A 78 -11.73 -2.48 -8.47
C GLU A 78 -10.25 -2.25 -8.12
N CYS A 79 -9.96 -1.88 -6.87
CA CYS A 79 -8.60 -1.75 -6.37
C CYS A 79 -7.85 -3.09 -6.45
N TRP A 80 -8.41 -4.17 -5.92
CA TRP A 80 -7.73 -5.47 -5.84
C TRP A 80 -7.69 -6.22 -7.17
N GLN A 81 -8.67 -6.01 -8.04
CA GLN A 81 -8.64 -6.55 -9.40
C GLN A 81 -7.47 -6.00 -10.22
N GLU A 82 -7.10 -4.73 -10.05
CA GLU A 82 -5.93 -4.13 -10.72
C GLU A 82 -4.61 -4.82 -10.31
N LEU A 83 -4.53 -5.34 -9.08
CA LEU A 83 -3.40 -6.14 -8.62
C LEU A 83 -3.39 -7.55 -9.23
N GLY A 84 -4.45 -7.97 -9.92
CA GLY A 84 -4.61 -9.33 -10.44
C GLY A 84 -5.08 -10.32 -9.39
N ILE A 85 -5.67 -9.86 -8.28
CA ILE A 85 -6.21 -10.73 -7.24
C ILE A 85 -7.48 -11.40 -7.78
N PRO A 86 -7.57 -12.74 -7.75
CA PRO A 86 -8.74 -13.43 -8.27
C PRO A 86 -9.96 -13.20 -7.37
N MET A 87 -11.15 -13.25 -7.98
CA MET A 87 -12.40 -12.83 -7.31
C MET A 87 -12.73 -13.67 -6.05
N ASN A 88 -12.35 -14.95 -6.03
CA ASN A 88 -12.48 -15.80 -4.84
C ASN A 88 -11.67 -15.27 -3.65
N SER A 89 -10.41 -14.85 -3.86
CA SER A 89 -9.59 -14.22 -2.84
C SER A 89 -10.11 -12.84 -2.44
N ILE A 90 -10.65 -12.07 -3.39
CA ILE A 90 -11.33 -10.80 -3.06
C ILE A 90 -12.52 -11.02 -2.13
N HIS A 91 -13.33 -12.05 -2.37
CA HIS A 91 -14.44 -12.39 -1.47
C HIS A 91 -13.97 -12.81 -0.09
N GLU A 92 -12.84 -13.51 0.02
CA GLU A 92 -12.20 -13.82 1.29
C GLU A 92 -11.78 -12.52 2.01
N PHE A 93 -11.11 -11.60 1.31
CA PHE A 93 -10.68 -10.31 1.86
C PHE A 93 -11.86 -9.52 2.42
N LEU A 94 -12.96 -9.41 1.66
CA LEU A 94 -14.18 -8.72 2.12
C LEU A 94 -14.83 -9.37 3.35
N ARG A 95 -14.62 -10.67 3.60
CA ARG A 95 -15.16 -11.38 4.76
C ARG A 95 -14.30 -11.25 6.00
N VAL A 96 -13.02 -10.95 5.83
CA VAL A 96 -12.02 -10.86 6.91
C VAL A 96 -11.87 -9.42 7.41
N ILE A 97 -11.90 -8.44 6.51
CA ILE A 97 -11.66 -7.03 6.89
C ILE A 97 -12.69 -6.55 7.92
N GLY A 98 -12.18 -6.03 9.03
CA GLY A 98 -12.99 -5.51 10.14
C GLY A 98 -13.53 -6.58 11.08
N ASP A 99 -13.14 -7.84 10.91
CA ASP A 99 -13.43 -8.95 11.83
C ASP A 99 -12.14 -9.31 12.61
N PRO A 100 -11.99 -8.88 13.89
CA PRO A 100 -10.75 -9.08 14.63
C PRO A 100 -10.35 -10.54 14.80
N ILE A 101 -11.32 -11.46 14.87
CA ILE A 101 -11.05 -12.89 15.04
C ILE A 101 -10.44 -13.42 13.74
N LYS A 102 -11.05 -13.10 12.60
CA LYS A 102 -10.53 -13.56 11.30
C LYS A 102 -9.23 -12.88 10.92
N GLU A 103 -9.07 -11.60 11.22
CA GLU A 103 -7.80 -10.90 11.03
C GLU A 103 -6.69 -11.55 11.88
N GLY A 104 -7.01 -11.99 13.10
CA GLY A 104 -6.08 -12.72 13.96
C GLY A 104 -5.57 -14.03 13.37
N ILE A 105 -6.39 -14.74 12.60
CA ILE A 105 -5.97 -15.97 11.88
C ILE A 105 -4.91 -15.65 10.81
N TRP A 106 -5.03 -14.52 10.12
CA TRP A 106 -4.03 -14.10 9.13
C TRP A 106 -2.77 -13.50 9.74
N ASP A 107 -2.81 -13.16 11.03
CA ASP A 107 -1.72 -12.52 11.75
C ASP A 107 -0.93 -13.50 12.63
N GLU A 108 -1.01 -14.80 12.36
CA GLU A 108 -0.10 -15.78 12.93
C GLU A 108 1.36 -15.39 12.58
N GLY A 109 2.09 -14.88 13.57
CA GLY A 109 3.44 -14.34 13.40
C GLY A 109 3.55 -12.81 13.25
N GLY A 110 2.45 -12.06 13.40
CA GLY A 110 2.44 -10.59 13.49
C GLY A 110 2.72 -9.84 12.19
N GLN A 111 2.90 -10.55 11.07
CA GLN A 111 3.27 -9.97 9.78
C GLN A 111 2.11 -9.17 9.16
N TYR A 112 0.88 -9.64 9.30
CA TYR A 112 -0.30 -8.95 8.77
C TYR A 112 -0.52 -7.62 9.47
N SER A 113 -0.45 -7.58 10.80
CA SER A 113 -0.54 -6.35 11.59
C SER A 113 0.60 -5.40 11.30
N LYS A 114 1.82 -5.91 11.11
CA LYS A 114 2.97 -5.09 10.69
C LYS A 114 2.70 -4.41 9.34
N GLY A 115 2.19 -5.16 8.35
CA GLY A 115 1.80 -4.61 7.04
C GLY A 115 0.72 -3.53 7.15
N LYS A 116 -0.29 -3.73 8.01
CA LYS A 116 -1.33 -2.72 8.31
C LYS A 116 -0.73 -1.44 8.90
N ASN A 117 0.17 -1.58 9.87
CA ASN A 117 0.79 -0.43 10.54
C ASN A 117 1.68 0.37 9.57
N ASP A 118 2.42 -0.32 8.72
CA ASP A 118 3.25 0.32 7.70
C ASP A 118 2.41 1.03 6.62
N ALA A 119 1.26 0.48 6.24
CA ALA A 119 0.28 1.17 5.40
C ALA A 119 -0.25 2.46 6.07
N ALA A 120 -0.56 2.41 7.37
CA ALA A 120 -0.98 3.57 8.13
C ALA A 120 0.12 4.65 8.18
N LEU A 121 1.39 4.25 8.33
CA LEU A 121 2.54 5.16 8.31
C LEU A 121 2.64 5.89 6.97
N VAL A 122 2.47 5.17 5.85
CA VAL A 122 2.47 5.76 4.50
C VAL A 122 1.39 6.82 4.39
N LEU A 123 0.15 6.51 4.77
CA LEU A 123 -0.95 7.45 4.61
C LEU A 123 -0.81 8.63 5.56
N THR A 124 -0.54 8.43 6.85
CA THR A 124 -0.36 9.52 7.82
C THR A 124 0.78 10.47 7.43
N SER A 125 1.86 9.96 6.81
CA SER A 125 2.92 10.80 6.27
C SER A 125 2.48 11.72 5.13
N ALA A 126 1.53 11.30 4.28
CA ALA A 126 0.99 12.14 3.20
C ALA A 126 0.22 13.35 3.75
N TYR A 127 -0.36 13.22 4.95
CA TYR A 127 -1.11 14.28 5.62
C TYR A 127 -0.26 15.07 6.63
N GLY A 128 1.03 14.74 6.77
CA GLY A 128 1.92 15.40 7.74
C GLY A 128 1.59 15.08 9.20
N ILE A 129 0.90 13.98 9.48
CA ILE A 129 0.40 13.59 10.82
C ILE A 129 1.41 12.68 11.56
N LEU A 130 2.68 12.62 11.12
CA LEU A 130 3.69 11.80 11.78
C LEU A 130 4.03 12.34 13.16
N ASN A 131 3.96 11.49 14.18
CA ASN A 131 4.42 11.82 15.52
C ASN A 131 5.97 11.79 15.60
N ARG A 132 6.53 12.33 16.70
CA ARG A 132 8.00 12.44 16.87
C ARG A 132 8.71 11.09 16.85
N GLU A 133 8.09 10.04 17.39
CA GLU A 133 8.66 8.69 17.42
C GLU A 133 8.73 8.08 16.01
N ALA A 134 7.66 8.20 15.23
CA ALA A 134 7.61 7.75 13.84
C ALA A 134 8.69 8.44 13.00
N LEU A 135 8.91 9.74 13.22
CA LEU A 135 9.95 10.52 12.53
C LEU A 135 11.37 9.99 12.77
N GLN A 136 11.60 9.28 13.87
CA GLN A 136 12.92 8.73 14.22
C GLN A 136 13.16 7.32 13.67
N THR A 137 12.16 6.70 13.06
CA THR A 137 12.33 5.36 12.48
C THR A 137 13.30 5.39 11.29
N ASP A 138 14.12 4.34 11.16
CA ASP A 138 15.07 4.17 10.05
C ASP A 138 14.40 4.31 8.66
N ILE A 139 13.15 3.86 8.55
CA ILE A 139 12.34 3.99 7.32
C ILE A 139 12.07 5.47 7.02
N ILE A 140 11.58 6.25 7.99
CA ILE A 140 11.27 7.67 7.76
C ILE A 140 12.53 8.47 7.45
N VAL A 141 13.65 8.23 8.15
CA VAL A 141 14.92 8.92 7.88
C VAL A 141 15.40 8.64 6.45
N LYS A 142 15.37 7.37 6.01
CA LYS A 142 15.73 7.00 4.63
C LYS A 142 14.76 7.59 3.61
N ALA A 143 13.46 7.65 3.95
CA ALA A 143 12.43 8.22 3.09
C ALA A 143 12.59 9.74 2.93
N GLN A 144 12.92 10.46 3.99
CA GLN A 144 13.21 11.89 3.94
C GLN A 144 14.41 12.18 3.03
N LYS A 145 15.49 11.41 3.16
CA LYS A 145 16.65 11.52 2.26
C LYS A 145 16.25 11.30 0.81
N ARG A 146 15.57 10.19 0.51
CA ARG A 146 15.12 9.86 -0.85
C ARG A 146 14.17 10.93 -1.42
N ALA A 147 13.24 11.43 -0.61
CA ALA A 147 12.29 12.47 -1.03
C ALA A 147 13.01 13.79 -1.37
N ASN A 148 13.99 14.20 -0.56
CA ASN A 148 14.80 15.39 -0.82
C ASN A 148 15.65 15.23 -2.08
N ASP A 149 16.29 14.07 -2.27
CA ASP A 149 17.10 13.78 -3.45
C ASP A 149 16.23 13.85 -4.73
N VAL A 150 15.03 13.28 -4.70
CA VAL A 150 14.12 13.26 -5.85
C VAL A 150 13.61 14.67 -6.20
N ILE A 151 13.25 15.47 -5.20
CA ILE A 151 12.84 16.88 -5.40
C ILE A 151 14.01 17.71 -5.94
N GLY A 152 15.20 17.54 -5.37
CA GLY A 152 16.40 18.30 -5.77
C GLY A 152 16.88 17.96 -7.18
N ASN A 153 16.77 16.69 -7.59
CA ASN A 153 17.24 16.24 -8.90
C ASN A 153 16.25 16.48 -10.05
N ASN A 154 14.95 16.61 -9.76
CA ASN A 154 13.92 16.81 -10.79
C ASN A 154 12.86 17.85 -10.36
N PRO A 155 13.26 19.10 -10.07
CA PRO A 155 12.35 20.10 -9.52
C PRO A 155 11.17 20.41 -10.44
N GLU A 156 11.35 20.32 -11.76
CA GLU A 156 10.29 20.56 -12.74
C GLU A 156 9.17 19.51 -12.68
N VAL A 157 9.54 18.24 -12.46
CA VAL A 157 8.60 17.10 -12.38
C VAL A 157 7.82 17.10 -11.06
N TYR A 158 8.44 17.58 -9.98
CA TYR A 158 7.85 17.60 -8.63
C TYR A 158 7.37 18.98 -8.19
N SER A 159 7.38 19.97 -9.09
CA SER A 159 6.96 21.35 -8.84
C SER A 159 5.57 21.47 -8.22
N ASN A 160 4.67 20.55 -8.58
CA ASN A 160 3.29 20.48 -8.07
C ASN A 160 3.09 19.44 -6.95
N SER A 161 4.13 18.73 -6.52
CA SER A 161 4.03 17.72 -5.46
C SER A 161 4.29 18.33 -4.09
N SER A 162 3.42 18.05 -3.12
CA SER A 162 3.68 18.48 -1.74
C SER A 162 4.84 17.68 -1.15
N LYS A 163 5.65 18.30 -0.30
CA LYS A 163 6.74 17.60 0.43
C LYS A 163 6.23 16.36 1.17
N ALA A 164 5.02 16.44 1.72
CA ALA A 164 4.37 15.33 2.41
C ALA A 164 3.98 14.19 1.45
N ALA A 165 3.49 14.50 0.25
CA ALA A 165 3.18 13.49 -0.77
C ALA A 165 4.45 12.79 -1.28
N THR A 166 5.53 13.54 -1.54
CA THR A 166 6.82 12.95 -1.93
C THR A 166 7.39 12.09 -0.82
N LEU A 167 7.32 12.55 0.44
CA LEU A 167 7.74 11.76 1.60
C LEU A 167 6.93 10.46 1.68
N SER A 168 5.60 10.53 1.58
CA SER A 168 4.73 9.34 1.62
C SER A 168 5.06 8.33 0.54
N ALA A 169 5.31 8.79 -0.69
CA ALA A 169 5.75 7.91 -1.77
C ALA A 169 7.08 7.23 -1.44
N ALA A 170 8.05 7.96 -0.89
CA ALA A 170 9.33 7.40 -0.48
C ALA A 170 9.19 6.40 0.70
N VAL A 171 8.33 6.68 1.68
CA VAL A 171 8.01 5.75 2.78
C VAL A 171 7.42 4.46 2.21
N CYS A 172 6.45 4.58 1.31
CA CYS A 172 5.78 3.45 0.67
C CYS A 172 6.78 2.55 -0.05
N GLU A 173 7.65 3.15 -0.87
CA GLU A 173 8.67 2.42 -1.63
C GLU A 173 9.69 1.73 -0.73
N ILE A 174 10.27 2.44 0.24
CA ILE A 174 11.32 1.90 1.11
C ILE A 174 10.78 0.78 2.00
N THR A 175 9.55 0.91 2.48
CA THR A 175 8.92 -0.08 3.35
C THR A 175 8.68 -1.40 2.61
N ILE A 176 8.12 -1.32 1.39
CA ILE A 176 7.92 -2.50 0.54
C ILE A 176 9.26 -3.07 0.06
N GLU A 177 10.20 -2.24 -0.39
CA GLU A 177 11.56 -2.69 -0.78
C GLU A 177 12.24 -3.47 0.35
N LYS A 178 12.18 -2.96 1.58
CA LYS A 178 12.80 -3.60 2.75
C LYS A 178 12.17 -4.95 3.05
N HIS A 179 10.84 -5.05 3.04
CA HIS A 179 10.15 -6.32 3.27
C HIS A 179 10.49 -7.34 2.18
N MET A 180 10.36 -6.94 0.92
CA MET A 180 10.58 -7.80 -0.23
C MET A 180 12.02 -8.34 -0.27
N LYS A 181 13.02 -7.48 -0.01
CA LYS A 181 14.43 -7.89 0.05
C LYS A 181 14.74 -8.88 1.16
N ASN A 182 14.03 -8.83 2.28
CA ASN A 182 14.33 -9.67 3.44
C ASN A 182 13.59 -11.02 3.40
N HIS A 183 12.46 -11.10 2.69
CA HIS A 183 11.57 -12.26 2.77
C HIS A 183 11.40 -13.01 1.43
N PHE A 184 11.92 -12.47 0.33
CA PHE A 184 11.82 -13.08 -1.01
C PHE A 184 13.20 -13.35 -1.63
N THR A 185 14.22 -13.59 -0.80
CA THR A 185 15.61 -13.83 -1.25
C THR A 185 15.79 -15.14 -2.00
N ASP A 186 15.02 -16.19 -1.64
CA ASP A 186 15.27 -17.57 -2.05
C ASP A 186 14.23 -18.14 -3.04
N LEU A 187 13.37 -17.28 -3.60
CA LEU A 187 12.33 -17.69 -4.57
C LEU A 187 12.89 -17.95 -5.97
#